data_AF-A0A939GT51-F1
#
_entry.id   AF-A0A939GT51-F1
#
_cell.length_a   1.000
_cell.length_b   1.000
_cell.length_c   1.000
_cell.angle_alpha   90.00
_cell.angle_beta   90.00
_cell.angle_gamma   90.00
#
_symmetry.space_group_name_H-M   'P 1'
#
loop_
_entity.id
_entity.type
_entity.pdbx_description
1 polymer ?
#
loop_
_entity_poly.entity_id
_entity_poly.type
_entity_poly.pdbx_seq_one_letter_code
_entity_poly.pdbx_strand_id
1 'polypeptide(L)'
;MTNPIEMAMYDISQFFLYPVLLAIAALFVHAFYALGAFAWQAWQRTQGKPAGFELHALRRADPGCDLVALETVAVKRLEFARIATRVAPMLGLVATMIPMGPALKALADGALQDVSRSLMIAFSAVILALLAAAISFTVVNVRKRWYAVDLAAIEAELAGQAAPQAPPATVMPLKKQEAAA
;
A
#
# COMPACT_ATOMS: atom_id res chain seq x y z
N MET A 1 47.78 0.30 -16.22
CA MET A 1 46.98 1.04 -17.22
C MET A 1 45.60 0.42 -17.22
N THR A 2 44.61 1.06 -16.58
CA THR A 2 43.23 0.55 -16.58
C THR A 2 42.69 0.55 -18.00
N ASN A 3 42.05 -0.54 -18.40
CA ASN A 3 41.49 -0.67 -19.74
C ASN A 3 40.37 0.37 -19.89
N PRO A 4 40.24 1.11 -21.01
CA PRO A 4 39.15 2.08 -21.22
C PRO A 4 37.75 1.50 -20.96
N ILE A 5 37.58 0.18 -21.15
CA ILE A 5 36.34 -0.54 -20.84
C ILE A 5 36.04 -0.55 -19.33
N GLU A 6 37.05 -0.71 -18.47
CA GLU A 6 36.87 -0.74 -17.00
C GLU A 6 36.41 0.63 -16.47
N MET A 7 36.97 1.72 -16.99
CA MET A 7 36.54 3.08 -16.65
C MET A 7 35.12 3.36 -17.14
N ALA A 8 34.77 2.94 -18.36
CA ALA A 8 33.42 3.09 -18.88
C ALA A 8 32.39 2.31 -18.03
N MET A 9 32.70 1.07 -17.62
CA MET A 9 31.80 0.29 -16.75
C MET A 9 31.63 0.92 -15.37
N TYR A 10 32.68 1.52 -14.83
CA TYR A 10 32.65 2.24 -13.56
C TYR A 10 31.72 3.47 -13.63
N ASP A 11 31.91 4.31 -14.64
CA ASP A 11 31.14 5.54 -14.81
C ASP A 11 29.66 5.25 -15.08
N ILE A 12 29.39 4.23 -15.90
CA ILE A 12 28.02 3.79 -16.17
C ILE A 12 27.37 3.31 -14.87
N SER A 13 28.03 2.47 -14.08
CA SER A 13 27.47 1.97 -12.82
C SER A 13 27.18 3.11 -11.84
N GLN A 14 28.11 4.06 -11.69
CA GLN A 14 27.92 5.27 -10.87
C GLN A 14 26.75 6.12 -11.35
N PHE A 15 26.57 6.26 -12.66
CA PHE A 15 25.42 6.97 -13.23
C PHE A 15 24.09 6.34 -12.80
N PHE A 16 24.02 5.01 -12.73
CA PHE A 16 22.84 4.28 -12.25
C PHE A 16 22.60 4.39 -10.73
N LEU A 17 23.57 4.84 -9.93
CA LEU A 17 23.36 5.07 -8.49
C LEU A 17 22.39 6.23 -8.24
N TYR A 18 22.51 7.33 -8.99
CA TYR A 18 21.66 8.51 -8.82
C TYR A 18 20.16 8.23 -8.97
N PRO A 19 19.66 7.56 -10.04
CA PRO A 19 18.25 7.24 -10.14
C PRO A 19 17.79 6.27 -9.07
N VAL A 20 18.65 5.34 -8.61
CA VAL A 20 18.32 4.44 -7.48
C VAL A 20 18.13 5.22 -6.18
N LEU A 21 19.06 6.12 -5.85
CA LEU A 21 18.94 6.97 -4.66
C LEU A 21 17.71 7.88 -4.73
N LEU A 22 17.42 8.47 -5.90
CA LEU A 22 16.25 9.31 -6.11
C LEU A 22 14.95 8.49 -5.97
N ALA A 23 14.91 7.27 -6.50
CA ALA A 23 13.78 6.37 -6.33
C ALA A 23 13.57 6.00 -4.85
N ILE A 24 14.64 5.69 -4.10
CA ILE A 24 14.56 5.42 -2.66
C ILE A 24 14.01 6.64 -1.91
N ALA A 25 14.52 7.84 -2.21
CA ALA A 25 14.04 9.07 -1.60
C ALA A 25 12.56 9.32 -1.91
N ALA A 26 12.13 9.14 -3.16
CA ALA A 26 10.73 9.29 -3.57
C ALA A 26 9.82 8.28 -2.85
N LEU A 27 10.24 7.01 -2.75
CA LEU A 27 9.50 5.98 -2.02
C LEU A 27 9.41 6.29 -0.53
N PHE A 28 10.48 6.82 0.07
CA PHE A 28 10.49 7.22 1.47
C PHE A 28 9.51 8.38 1.74
N VAL A 29 9.54 9.43 0.92
CA VAL A 29 8.57 10.55 1.02
C VAL A 29 7.14 10.04 0.84
N HIS A 30 6.90 9.19 -0.15
CA HIS A 30 5.59 8.58 -0.36
C HIS A 30 5.16 7.73 0.84
N ALA A 31 6.05 6.97 1.46
CA ALA A 31 5.73 6.16 2.64
C ALA A 31 5.27 7.04 3.81
N PHE A 32 5.95 8.17 4.06
CA PHE A 32 5.53 9.15 5.07
C PHE A 32 4.18 9.78 4.76
N TYR A 33 3.95 10.17 3.51
CA TYR A 33 2.65 10.66 3.07
C TYR A 33 1.53 9.62 3.29
N ALA A 34 1.77 8.37 2.89
CA ALA A 34 0.84 7.26 3.06
C ALA A 34 0.55 6.98 4.55
N LEU A 35 1.57 7.07 5.42
CA LEU A 35 1.43 6.93 6.86
C LEU A 35 0.58 8.05 7.46
N GLY A 36 0.82 9.30 7.07
CA GLY A 36 0.03 10.45 7.51
C GLY A 36 -1.43 10.34 7.09
N ALA A 37 -1.68 10.01 5.81
CA ALA A 37 -3.02 9.78 5.29
C ALA A 37 -3.72 8.60 5.99
N PHE A 38 -2.97 7.54 6.28
CA PHE A 38 -3.46 6.39 7.04
C PHE A 38 -3.81 6.78 8.49
N ALA A 39 -2.96 7.50 9.20
CA ALA A 39 -3.21 7.95 10.57
C ALA A 39 -4.43 8.88 10.63
N TRP A 40 -4.56 9.78 9.66
CA TRP A 40 -5.72 10.66 9.52
C TRP A 40 -7.01 9.85 9.27
N GLN A 41 -6.98 8.85 8.40
CA GLN A 41 -8.12 7.98 8.15
C GLN A 41 -8.46 7.07 9.34
N ALA A 42 -7.44 6.58 10.06
CA ALA A 42 -7.61 5.82 11.30
C ALA A 42 -8.39 6.64 12.33
N TRP A 43 -7.97 7.90 12.54
CA TRP A 43 -8.61 8.80 13.48
C TRP A 43 -10.03 9.20 13.05
N GLN A 44 -10.28 9.36 11.75
CA GLN A 44 -11.64 9.59 11.25
C GLN A 44 -12.57 8.39 11.48
N ARG A 45 -12.04 7.16 11.33
CA ARG A 45 -12.81 5.93 11.59
C ARG A 45 -13.14 5.77 13.06
N THR A 46 -12.22 6.09 13.99
CA THR A 46 -12.52 6.03 15.43
C THR A 46 -13.52 7.11 15.86
N GLN A 47 -13.60 8.22 15.15
CA GLN A 47 -14.60 9.29 15.34
C GLN A 47 -15.95 9.01 14.64
N GLY A 48 -16.11 7.85 13.99
CA GLY A 48 -17.35 7.48 13.29
C GLY A 48 -17.71 8.36 12.09
N LYS A 49 -16.76 9.11 11.52
CA LYS A 49 -17.06 10.06 10.44
C LYS A 49 -17.28 9.32 9.10
N PRO A 50 -18.30 9.72 8.31
CA PRO A 50 -18.63 9.09 7.03
C PRO A 50 -17.55 9.24 5.95
N ALA A 51 -16.59 10.15 6.12
CA ALA A 51 -15.44 10.32 5.25
C ALA A 51 -14.34 9.24 5.44
N GLY A 52 -14.39 8.47 6.54
CA GLY A 52 -13.49 7.34 6.76
C GLY A 52 -13.77 6.12 5.87
N PHE A 53 -15.00 6.03 5.35
CA PHE A 53 -15.52 4.88 4.60
C PHE A 53 -15.57 5.19 3.09
N GLU A 54 -14.42 5.14 2.44
CA GLU A 54 -14.28 5.46 1.01
C GLU A 54 -15.22 4.62 0.12
N LEU A 55 -15.41 3.33 0.43
CA LEU A 55 -16.29 2.44 -0.33
C LEU A 55 -17.77 2.83 -0.21
N HIS A 56 -18.24 3.18 1.00
CA HIS A 56 -19.60 3.65 1.21
C HIS A 56 -19.83 5.06 0.61
N ALA A 57 -18.79 5.87 0.47
CA ALA A 57 -18.88 7.15 -0.25
C ALA A 57 -19.00 6.93 -1.77
N LEU A 58 -18.22 6.00 -2.33
CA LEU A 58 -18.31 5.63 -3.76
C LEU A 58 -19.67 5.02 -4.10
N ARG A 59 -20.20 4.12 -3.27
CA ARG A 59 -21.55 3.55 -3.44
C ARG A 59 -22.66 4.59 -3.33
N ARG A 60 -22.50 5.62 -2.49
CA ARG A 60 -23.46 6.74 -2.40
C ARG A 60 -23.40 7.65 -3.63
N ALA A 61 -22.24 7.79 -4.26
CA ALA A 61 -22.08 8.56 -5.49
C ALA A 61 -22.61 7.81 -6.72
N ASP A 62 -22.50 6.47 -6.74
CA ASP A 62 -23.03 5.61 -7.80
C ASP A 62 -23.79 4.40 -7.21
N PRO A 63 -25.12 4.53 -7.00
CA PRO A 63 -25.95 3.47 -6.40
C PRO A 63 -26.04 2.18 -7.23
N GLY A 64 -25.67 2.21 -8.52
CA GLY A 64 -25.68 1.07 -9.42
C GLY A 64 -24.36 0.30 -9.48
N CYS A 65 -23.35 0.71 -8.70
CA CYS A 65 -22.02 0.10 -8.74
C CYS A 65 -22.06 -1.33 -8.20
N ASP A 66 -21.67 -2.30 -9.03
CA ASP A 66 -21.57 -3.71 -8.67
C ASP A 66 -20.46 -3.94 -7.62
N LEU A 67 -20.61 -4.97 -6.78
CA LEU A 67 -19.66 -5.33 -5.73
C LEU A 67 -18.25 -5.55 -6.30
N VAL A 68 -18.18 -6.15 -7.50
CA VAL A 68 -16.93 -6.40 -8.23
C VAL A 68 -16.21 -5.09 -8.59
N ALA A 69 -16.95 -4.03 -8.93
CA ALA A 69 -16.38 -2.72 -9.24
C ALA A 69 -15.76 -2.08 -7.99
N LEU A 70 -16.42 -2.18 -6.83
CA LEU A 70 -15.91 -1.69 -5.55
C LEU A 70 -14.64 -2.46 -5.12
N GLU A 71 -14.63 -3.78 -5.28
CA GLU A 71 -13.44 -4.60 -5.03
C GLU A 71 -12.27 -4.18 -5.91
N THR A 72 -12.52 -3.97 -7.21
CA THR A 72 -11.50 -3.55 -8.17
C THR A 72 -10.85 -2.23 -7.78
N VAL A 73 -11.65 -1.25 -7.34
CA VAL A 73 -11.13 0.03 -6.85
C VAL A 73 -10.29 -0.16 -5.58
N ALA A 74 -10.77 -0.96 -4.63
CA ALA A 74 -10.04 -1.24 -3.38
C ALA A 74 -8.66 -1.87 -3.65
N VAL A 75 -8.59 -2.85 -4.55
CA VAL A 75 -7.34 -3.51 -4.95
C VAL A 75 -6.39 -2.52 -5.64
N LYS A 76 -6.90 -1.74 -6.60
CA LYS A 76 -6.11 -0.74 -7.34
C LYS A 76 -5.48 0.32 -6.42
N ARG A 77 -6.21 0.74 -5.37
CA ARG A 77 -5.70 1.71 -4.37
C ARG A 77 -4.52 1.16 -3.55
N LEU A 78 -4.45 -0.15 -3.35
CA LEU A 78 -3.38 -0.80 -2.58
C LEU A 78 -2.17 -1.18 -3.44
N GLU A 79 -2.32 -1.20 -4.76
CA GLU A 79 -1.33 -1.74 -5.69
C GLU A 79 0.01 -1.03 -5.60
N PHE A 80 0.02 0.31 -5.71
CA PHE A 80 1.25 1.09 -5.65
C PHE A 80 2.01 0.88 -4.34
N ALA A 81 1.31 0.95 -3.21
CA ALA A 81 1.92 0.75 -1.90
C ALA A 81 2.42 -0.70 -1.74
N ARG A 82 1.76 -1.70 -2.33
CA ARG A 82 2.21 -3.10 -2.35
C ARG A 82 3.45 -3.31 -3.24
N ILE A 83 3.55 -2.59 -4.34
CA ILE A 83 4.76 -2.62 -5.18
C ILE A 83 5.92 -1.97 -4.42
N ALA A 84 5.69 -0.83 -3.78
CA ALA A 84 6.68 -0.11 -2.99
C ALA A 84 7.30 -0.99 -1.88
N THR A 85 6.52 -1.84 -1.20
CA THR A 85 7.04 -2.72 -0.14
C THR A 85 8.04 -3.77 -0.63
N ARG A 86 7.93 -4.17 -1.90
CA ARG A 86 8.81 -5.18 -2.51
C ARG A 86 9.98 -4.54 -3.25
N VAL A 87 9.73 -3.43 -3.93
CA VAL A 87 10.73 -2.73 -4.75
C VAL A 87 11.71 -1.94 -3.88
N ALA A 88 11.25 -1.30 -2.79
CA ALA A 88 12.14 -0.49 -1.96
C ALA A 88 13.34 -1.31 -1.40
N PRO A 89 13.16 -2.49 -0.78
CA PRO A 89 14.30 -3.29 -0.30
C PRO A 89 15.25 -3.74 -1.42
N MET A 90 14.73 -4.04 -2.61
CA MET A 90 15.54 -4.40 -3.78
C MET A 90 16.40 -3.22 -4.24
N LEU A 91 15.83 -2.00 -4.27
CA LEU A 91 16.58 -0.78 -4.56
C LEU A 91 17.67 -0.51 -3.51
N GLY A 92 17.36 -0.75 -2.22
CA GLY A 92 18.36 -0.66 -1.15
C GLY A 92 19.53 -1.61 -1.37
N LEU A 93 19.29 -2.85 -1.79
CA LEU A 93 20.35 -3.81 -2.13
C LEU A 93 21.18 -3.35 -3.34
N VAL A 94 20.54 -2.82 -4.38
CA VAL A 94 21.26 -2.24 -5.54
C VAL A 94 22.15 -1.06 -5.11
N ALA A 95 21.66 -0.22 -4.19
CA ALA A 95 22.41 0.93 -3.69
C ALA A 95 23.69 0.57 -2.93
N THR A 96 23.82 -0.66 -2.41
CA THR A 96 25.07 -1.14 -1.79
C THR A 96 26.02 -1.78 -2.80
N MET A 97 25.49 -2.44 -3.82
CA MET A 97 26.30 -3.14 -4.81
C MET A 97 27.00 -2.20 -5.79
N ILE A 98 26.35 -1.10 -6.20
CA ILE A 98 26.92 -0.13 -7.16
C ILE A 98 28.22 0.52 -6.65
N PRO A 99 28.28 1.11 -5.44
CA PRO A 99 29.48 1.79 -4.97
C PRO A 99 30.60 0.83 -4.53
N MET A 100 30.38 -0.49 -4.50
CA MET A 100 31.37 -1.46 -4.01
C MET A 100 32.64 -1.51 -4.88
N GLY A 101 32.51 -1.40 -6.20
CA GLY A 101 33.66 -1.31 -7.11
C GLY A 101 34.60 -0.13 -6.78
N PRO A 102 34.08 1.11 -6.75
CA PRO A 102 34.83 2.28 -6.27
C PRO A 102 35.46 2.10 -4.89
N ALA A 103 34.70 1.55 -3.94
CA ALA A 103 35.17 1.39 -2.57
C ALA A 103 36.34 0.39 -2.49
N LEU A 104 36.28 -0.73 -3.21
CA LEU A 104 37.36 -1.72 -3.23
C LEU A 104 38.62 -1.17 -3.91
N LYS A 105 38.46 -0.37 -4.97
CA LYS A 105 39.58 0.33 -5.60
C LYS A 105 40.23 1.34 -4.64
N ALA A 106 39.42 2.18 -4.01
CA ALA A 106 39.90 3.15 -3.01
C ALA A 106 40.62 2.46 -1.83
N LEU A 107 40.15 1.29 -1.41
CA LEU A 107 40.81 0.48 -0.39
C LEU A 107 42.19 -0.02 -0.85
N ALA A 108 42.30 -0.52 -2.08
CA ALA A 108 43.58 -0.94 -2.65
C ALA A 108 44.58 0.22 -2.77
N ASP A 109 44.07 1.43 -3.01
CA ASP A 109 44.88 2.65 -3.11
C ASP A 109 45.20 3.28 -1.74
N GLY A 110 44.74 2.70 -0.62
CA GLY A 110 44.95 3.22 0.74
C GLY A 110 44.10 4.46 1.09
N ALA A 111 43.10 4.78 0.28
CA ALA A 111 42.21 5.93 0.46
C ALA A 111 41.02 5.62 1.38
N LEU A 112 41.26 5.40 2.67
CA LEU A 112 40.21 4.99 3.62
C LEU A 112 39.04 5.98 3.74
N GLN A 113 39.27 7.27 3.49
CA GLN A 113 38.21 8.29 3.56
C GLN A 113 37.14 8.09 2.48
N ASP A 114 37.54 7.72 1.26
CA ASP A 114 36.61 7.50 0.15
C ASP A 114 35.82 6.20 0.31
N VAL A 115 36.45 5.18 0.92
CA VAL A 115 35.79 3.94 1.35
C VAL A 115 34.69 4.27 2.36
N SER A 116 35.02 5.04 3.40
CA SER A 116 34.08 5.43 4.45
C SER A 116 32.87 6.20 3.89
N ARG A 117 33.11 7.15 2.97
CA ARG A 117 32.04 7.91 2.31
C ARG A 117 31.12 7.02 1.49
N SER A 118 31.68 6.11 0.70
CA SER A 118 30.92 5.17 -0.12
C SER A 118 30.03 4.26 0.74
N LEU A 119 30.57 3.78 1.86
CA LEU A 119 29.85 2.95 2.81
C LEU A 119 28.72 3.70 3.51
N MET A 120 28.96 4.96 3.90
CA MET A 120 27.96 5.81 4.52
C MET A 120 26.76 6.01 3.59
N ILE A 121 26.99 6.37 2.32
CA ILE A 121 25.93 6.55 1.32
C ILE A 121 25.13 5.25 1.13
N ALA A 122 25.84 4.11 0.96
CA ALA A 122 25.23 2.81 0.76
C ALA A 122 24.32 2.40 1.94
N PHE A 123 24.81 2.51 3.18
CA PHE A 123 24.04 2.14 4.36
C PHE A 123 22.87 3.08 4.62
N SER A 124 23.06 4.39 4.45
CA SER A 124 21.95 5.34 4.57
C SER A 124 20.84 5.04 3.57
N ALA A 125 21.18 4.70 2.32
CA ALA A 125 20.20 4.32 1.30
C ALA A 125 19.41 3.06 1.68
N VAL A 126 20.08 2.03 2.23
CA VAL A 126 19.42 0.81 2.72
C VAL A 126 18.46 1.12 3.85
N ILE A 127 18.89 1.92 4.84
CA ILE A 127 18.06 2.29 5.98
C ILE A 127 16.78 2.98 5.49
N LEU A 128 16.90 3.99 4.62
CA LEU A 128 15.75 4.70 4.05
C LEU A 128 14.82 3.77 3.26
N ALA A 129 15.39 2.89 2.44
CA ALA A 129 14.64 1.93 1.65
C ALA A 129 13.84 0.94 2.54
N LEU A 130 14.46 0.42 3.60
CA LEU A 130 13.80 -0.49 4.55
C LEU A 130 12.72 0.22 5.37
N LEU A 131 12.96 1.46 5.81
CA LEU A 131 11.93 2.26 6.49
C LEU A 131 10.72 2.50 5.56
N ALA A 132 10.97 2.89 4.31
CA ALA A 132 9.91 3.11 3.33
C ALA A 132 9.08 1.84 3.10
N ALA A 133 9.75 0.69 3.00
CA ALA A 133 9.11 -0.61 2.84
C ALA A 133 8.26 -0.99 4.06
N ALA A 134 8.83 -0.87 5.28
CA ALA A 134 8.15 -1.23 6.52
C ALA A 134 6.90 -0.38 6.79
N ILE A 135 7.00 0.93 6.54
CA ILE A 135 5.86 1.86 6.66
C ILE A 135 4.78 1.48 5.65
N SER A 136 5.15 1.34 4.37
CA SER A 136 4.20 1.01 3.30
C SER A 136 3.51 -0.34 3.56
N PHE A 137 4.24 -1.33 4.12
CA PHE A 137 3.73 -2.65 4.42
C PHE A 137 2.68 -2.60 5.53
N THR A 138 2.98 -1.86 6.60
CA THR A 138 2.03 -1.64 7.68
C THR A 138 0.75 -0.98 7.17
N VAL A 139 0.86 0.07 6.35
CA VAL A 139 -0.29 0.76 5.76
C VAL A 139 -1.13 -0.17 4.88
N VAL A 140 -0.49 -0.96 4.01
CA VAL A 140 -1.20 -1.90 3.11
C VAL A 140 -1.95 -2.96 3.90
N ASN A 141 -1.33 -3.55 4.91
CA ASN A 141 -1.96 -4.62 5.70
C ASN A 141 -3.20 -4.14 6.44
N VAL A 142 -3.13 -2.96 7.07
CA VAL A 142 -4.28 -2.43 7.80
C VAL A 142 -5.37 -1.98 6.84
N ARG A 143 -5.04 -1.26 5.76
CA ARG A 143 -6.03 -0.83 4.75
C ARG A 143 -6.70 -2.01 4.07
N LYS A 144 -5.97 -3.09 3.76
CA LYS A 144 -6.54 -4.32 3.22
C LYS A 144 -7.61 -4.90 4.15
N ARG A 145 -7.34 -4.94 5.45
CA ARG A 145 -8.32 -5.40 6.45
C ARG A 145 -9.56 -4.49 6.48
N TRP A 146 -9.37 -3.16 6.45
CA TRP A 146 -10.50 -2.23 6.42
C TRP A 146 -11.37 -2.38 5.17
N TYR A 147 -10.77 -2.47 3.98
CA TYR A 147 -11.55 -2.67 2.76
C TYR A 147 -12.30 -4.00 2.75
N ALA A 148 -11.72 -5.08 3.28
CA ALA A 148 -12.42 -6.36 3.39
C ALA A 148 -13.64 -6.27 4.32
N VAL A 149 -13.53 -5.57 5.45
CA VAL A 149 -14.66 -5.35 6.37
C VAL A 149 -15.73 -4.47 5.73
N ASP A 150 -15.34 -3.38 5.06
CA ASP A 150 -16.27 -2.49 4.36
C ASP A 150 -17.03 -3.24 3.25
N LEU A 151 -16.34 -4.06 2.45
CA LEU A 151 -16.94 -4.81 1.35
C LEU A 151 -17.93 -5.87 1.85
N ALA A 152 -17.60 -6.59 2.93
CA ALA A 152 -18.50 -7.57 3.55
C ALA A 152 -19.75 -6.91 4.14
N ALA A 153 -19.63 -5.71 4.73
CA ALA A 153 -20.79 -4.95 5.22
C ALA A 153 -21.72 -4.53 4.07
N ILE A 154 -21.14 -4.04 2.96
CA ILE A 154 -21.86 -3.64 1.76
C ILE A 154 -22.60 -4.82 1.11
N GLU A 155 -21.97 -5.99 1.04
CA GLU A 155 -22.57 -7.22 0.52
C GLU A 155 -23.77 -7.68 1.36
N ALA A 156 -23.65 -7.66 2.69
CA ALA A 156 -24.73 -8.01 3.61
C ALA A 156 -25.93 -7.04 3.47
N GLU A 157 -25.68 -5.74 3.32
CA GLU A 157 -26.74 -4.74 3.06
C GLU A 157 -27.48 -5.02 1.73
N LEU A 158 -26.75 -5.44 0.69
CA LEU A 158 -27.32 -5.77 -0.61
C LEU A 158 -28.19 -7.04 -0.53
N ALA A 159 -27.69 -8.06 0.16
CA ALA A 159 -28.42 -9.31 0.39
C ALA A 159 -29.70 -9.09 1.22
N GLY A 160 -29.64 -8.20 2.22
CA GLY A 160 -30.81 -7.82 3.02
C GLY A 160 -31.87 -7.04 2.25
N GLN A 161 -31.49 -6.25 1.24
CA GLN A 161 -32.41 -5.55 0.33
C GLN A 161 -33.04 -6.47 -0.72
N ALA A 162 -32.40 -7.61 -1.02
CA ALA A 162 -32.88 -8.58 -2.00
C ALA A 162 -33.95 -9.54 -1.44
N ALA A 163 -34.20 -9.57 -0.12
CA ALA A 163 -35.28 -10.34 0.48
C ALA A 163 -36.63 -9.59 0.30
N PRO A 164 -37.57 -10.07 -0.52
CA PRO A 164 -38.87 -9.44 -0.64
C PRO A 164 -39.58 -9.49 0.70
N GLN A 165 -40.13 -8.36 1.14
CA GLN A 165 -41.15 -8.35 2.20
C GLN A 165 -42.24 -9.33 1.79
N ALA A 166 -42.29 -10.49 2.46
CA ALA A 166 -43.44 -11.37 2.35
C ALA A 166 -44.67 -10.53 2.75
N PRO A 167 -45.73 -10.48 1.92
CA PRO A 167 -46.90 -9.68 2.22
C PRO A 167 -47.39 -10.02 3.64
N PRO A 168 -47.85 -9.04 4.43
CA PRO A 168 -48.29 -9.29 5.79
C PRO A 168 -49.32 -10.40 5.74
N ALA A 169 -49.01 -11.52 6.38
CA ALA A 169 -49.92 -12.64 6.52
C ALA A 169 -51.20 -12.05 7.10
N THR A 170 -52.21 -11.88 6.23
CA THR A 170 -53.52 -11.43 6.64
C THR A 170 -53.99 -12.50 7.60
N VAL A 171 -53.99 -12.17 8.89
CA VAL A 171 -54.48 -13.04 9.94
C VAL A 171 -55.96 -13.24 9.62
N MET A 172 -56.26 -14.35 8.95
CA MET A 172 -57.62 -14.76 8.69
C MET A 172 -58.26 -14.98 10.05
N PRO A 173 -59.31 -14.23 10.43
CA PRO A 173 -59.92 -14.42 11.74
C PRO A 173 -60.50 -15.83 11.75
N LEU A 174 -60.04 -16.65 12.70
CA LEU A 174 -60.69 -17.91 13.02
C LEU A 174 -62.12 -17.59 13.39
N LYS A 175 -63.03 -17.81 12.44
CA LYS A 175 -64.47 -17.72 12.65
C LYS A 175 -64.78 -18.69 13.79
N LYS A 176 -65.08 -18.15 14.97
CA LYS A 176 -65.64 -18.91 16.10
C LYS A 176 -66.78 -19.76 15.56
N GLN A 177 -66.53 -21.06 15.41
CA GLN A 177 -67.60 -22.05 15.33
C GLN A 177 -68.06 -22.31 16.77
N GLU A 178 -68.85 -21.38 17.28
CA GLU A 178 -69.78 -21.65 18.37
C GLU A 178 -71.18 -21.42 17.79
N ALA A 179 -71.89 -22.50 17.50
CA ALA A 179 -73.32 -22.70 17.82
C ALA A 179 -73.96 -23.83 17.00
N ALA A 180 -74.62 -24.73 17.74
CA ALA A 180 -75.78 -25.55 17.38
C ALA A 180 -75.55 -26.79 16.49
N ALA A 181 -75.42 -27.96 17.13
CA ALA A 181 -76.54 -28.87 17.42
C ALA A 181 -76.07 -30.02 18.31
#